data_AF-A0A832AWA8-F1
#
_entry.id   AF-A0A832AWA8-F1
#
_cell.length_a   1.000
_cell.length_b   1.000
_cell.length_c   1.000
_cell.angle_alpha   90.00
_cell.angle_beta   90.00
_cell.angle_gamma   90.00
#
_symmetry.space_group_name_H-M   'P 1'
#
loop_
_entity.id
_entity.type
_entity.pdbx_description
1 polymer ?
#
loop_
_entity_poly.entity_id
_entity_poly.type
_entity_poly.pdbx_seq_one_letter_code
_entity_poly.pdbx_strand_id
1 'polypeptide(L)'
;MKERITKGACQKIKFPAKAFQSAQTGRITKGSIWKLKDSVGMCSDLITIKSGKKVDKKETTKSIKVNLERWMENPGFEKFRKNPMDLAIVVKMNEYRFRHQDVDNVVKIVLDALKKNNRSDSAFLFEDDSQVARLLVWKMKREEDFYYNTDQLIISFREHDSRKQMEMIKEDEK
;
A
#
# COMPACT_ATOMS: atom_id res chain seq x y z
N MET A 1 -43.15 33.48 42.90
CA MET A 1 -41.75 33.00 43.01
C MET A 1 -41.41 32.27 41.71
N LYS A 2 -40.31 32.63 41.04
CA LYS A 2 -39.86 31.99 39.80
C LYS A 2 -38.93 30.83 40.19
N GLU A 3 -39.40 29.59 40.09
CA GLU A 3 -38.54 28.42 40.28
C GLU A 3 -37.66 28.21 39.04
N ARG A 4 -36.35 28.20 39.29
CA ARG A 4 -35.31 27.99 38.27
C ARG A 4 -35.25 26.51 37.91
N ILE A 5 -35.40 26.22 36.63
CA ILE A 5 -35.06 24.93 36.03
C ILE A 5 -33.55 24.71 36.17
N THR A 6 -33.14 23.72 36.95
CA THR A 6 -31.76 23.28 37.11
C THR A 6 -31.31 22.54 35.84
N LYS A 7 -30.17 22.98 35.27
CA LYS A 7 -29.54 22.35 34.11
C LYS A 7 -29.15 20.91 34.45
N GLY A 8 -29.74 19.95 33.75
CA GLY A 8 -29.37 18.54 33.82
C GLY A 8 -27.89 18.33 33.51
N ALA A 9 -27.23 17.59 34.37
CA ALA A 9 -25.82 17.25 34.26
C ALA A 9 -25.56 16.42 32.99
N CYS A 10 -24.77 16.97 32.08
CA CYS A 10 -24.19 16.23 30.96
C CYS A 10 -23.18 15.23 31.54
N GLN A 11 -23.57 13.95 31.64
CA GLN A 11 -22.67 12.89 32.04
C GLN A 11 -21.58 12.74 30.98
N LYS A 12 -20.38 13.26 31.27
CA LYS A 12 -19.17 12.95 30.53
C LYS A 12 -18.90 11.46 30.71
N ILE A 13 -19.19 10.67 29.69
CA ILE A 13 -18.71 9.29 29.58
C ILE A 13 -17.17 9.38 29.56
N LYS A 14 -16.54 9.11 30.71
CA LYS A 14 -15.10 8.95 30.82
C LYS A 14 -14.76 7.59 30.23
N PHE A 15 -14.27 7.58 28.99
CA PHE A 15 -13.58 6.40 28.46
C PHE A 15 -12.29 6.20 29.28
N PRO A 16 -12.07 5.02 29.88
CA PRO A 16 -10.84 4.77 30.62
C PRO A 16 -9.65 4.83 29.66
N ALA A 17 -8.82 5.84 29.85
CA ALA A 17 -7.49 5.90 29.28
C ALA A 17 -6.64 4.82 29.96
N LYS A 18 -6.06 3.93 29.14
CA LYS A 18 -5.10 2.86 29.46
C LYS A 18 -5.70 1.46 29.67
N ALA A 19 -5.94 0.80 28.54
CA ALA A 19 -5.48 -0.56 28.29
C ALA A 19 -5.50 -0.86 26.77
N PHE A 20 -4.84 -0.02 25.95
CA PHE A 20 -4.40 -0.51 24.64
C PHE A 20 -3.07 -1.23 24.87
N GLN A 21 -3.14 -2.35 25.61
CA GLN A 21 -2.14 -3.40 25.48
C GLN A 21 -2.11 -3.73 24.00
N SER A 22 -0.91 -3.80 23.43
CA SER A 22 -0.68 -4.18 22.04
C SER A 22 -1.26 -5.58 21.81
N ALA A 23 -2.56 -5.66 21.50
CA ALA A 23 -3.09 -6.78 20.78
C ALA A 23 -2.19 -6.89 19.55
N GLN A 24 -1.45 -7.99 19.42
CA GLN A 24 -0.80 -8.32 18.17
C GLN A 24 -1.93 -8.50 17.17
N THR A 25 -2.34 -7.38 16.58
CA THR A 25 -3.41 -7.31 15.59
C THR A 25 -2.85 -8.14 14.44
N GLY A 26 -3.39 -9.35 14.25
CA GLY A 26 -2.94 -10.21 13.16
C GLY A 26 -3.12 -9.47 11.83
N ARG A 27 -2.53 -9.96 10.76
CA ARG A 27 -2.78 -9.43 9.42
C ARG A 27 -3.63 -10.44 8.65
N ILE A 28 -4.66 -9.95 7.98
CA ILE A 28 -5.49 -10.77 7.09
C ILE A 28 -5.72 -10.03 5.78
N THR A 29 -5.69 -10.77 4.68
CA THR A 29 -6.08 -10.28 3.37
C THR A 29 -7.59 -10.24 3.28
N LYS A 30 -8.16 -9.10 2.89
CA LYS A 30 -9.60 -8.91 2.70
C LYS A 30 -9.91 -8.08 1.45
N GLY A 31 -10.95 -8.49 0.76
CA GLY A 31 -11.52 -7.83 -0.42
C GLY A 31 -10.75 -8.10 -1.71
N SER A 32 -11.32 -7.69 -2.84
CA SER A 32 -10.80 -8.02 -4.18
C SER A 32 -9.35 -7.59 -4.42
N ILE A 33 -8.62 -8.42 -5.17
CA ILE A 33 -7.29 -8.08 -5.66
C ILE A 33 -7.45 -7.34 -6.99
N TRP A 34 -6.68 -6.27 -7.18
CA TRP A 34 -6.75 -5.43 -8.37
C TRP A 34 -5.44 -5.49 -9.14
N LYS A 35 -5.50 -5.76 -10.44
CA LYS A 35 -4.32 -5.85 -11.31
C LYS A 35 -4.54 -5.23 -12.66
N LEU A 36 -3.45 -4.92 -13.36
CA LEU A 36 -3.51 -4.52 -14.76
C LEU A 36 -4.05 -5.67 -15.62
N LYS A 37 -4.93 -5.32 -16.56
CA LYS A 37 -5.27 -6.19 -17.68
C LYS A 37 -3.99 -6.50 -18.46
N ASP A 38 -3.74 -7.79 -18.68
CA ASP A 38 -2.51 -8.35 -19.25
C ASP A 38 -1.26 -8.18 -18.36
N SER A 39 -1.42 -8.11 -17.02
CA SER A 39 -0.27 -8.06 -16.10
C SER A 39 0.65 -9.26 -16.30
N VAL A 40 1.94 -8.98 -16.44
CA VAL A 40 3.01 -9.99 -16.48
C VAL A 40 3.31 -10.52 -15.08
N GLY A 41 3.28 -9.62 -14.10
CA GLY A 41 3.49 -9.97 -12.70
C GLY A 41 2.57 -9.16 -11.81
N MET A 42 2.13 -9.80 -10.72
CA MET A 42 1.37 -9.20 -9.66
C MET A 42 1.89 -9.71 -8.31
N CYS A 43 1.98 -8.82 -7.33
CA CYS A 43 2.15 -9.16 -5.92
C CYS A 43 1.10 -8.42 -5.10
N SER A 44 0.64 -9.08 -4.04
CA SER A 44 -0.37 -8.59 -3.12
C SER A 44 0.09 -8.97 -1.72
N ASP A 45 0.38 -7.98 -0.89
CA ASP A 45 0.91 -8.23 0.46
C ASP A 45 0.42 -7.21 1.49
N LEU A 46 0.37 -7.64 2.75
CA LEU A 46 -0.14 -6.89 3.89
C LEU A 46 0.92 -5.94 4.43
N ILE A 47 1.08 -4.83 3.73
CA ILE A 47 2.09 -3.81 4.02
C ILE A 47 1.41 -2.49 4.40
N THR A 48 1.73 -1.98 5.58
CA THR A 48 1.34 -0.65 6.03
C THR A 48 2.34 0.38 5.49
N ILE A 49 1.90 1.24 4.57
CA ILE A 49 2.72 2.36 4.08
C ILE A 49 2.63 3.55 5.05
N LYS A 50 3.78 3.98 5.56
CA LYS A 50 3.91 5.19 6.39
C LYS A 50 4.74 6.23 5.65
N SER A 51 4.15 7.39 5.38
CA SER A 51 4.77 8.43 4.55
C SER A 51 5.17 9.72 5.27
N GLY A 52 5.04 9.76 6.61
CA GLY A 52 5.29 10.96 7.43
C GLY A 52 6.77 11.32 7.59
N LYS A 53 7.45 10.74 8.59
CA LYS A 53 8.84 11.08 8.92
C LYS A 53 9.83 10.38 7.98
N LYS A 54 11.03 10.94 7.82
CA LYS A 54 12.12 10.32 7.03
C LYS A 54 12.48 8.90 7.51
N VAL A 55 12.39 8.65 8.82
CA VAL A 55 12.58 7.32 9.42
C VAL A 55 11.50 6.36 8.94
N ASP A 56 10.23 6.78 9.00
CA ASP A 56 9.09 5.99 8.53
C ASP A 56 9.23 5.60 7.05
N LYS A 57 9.73 6.53 6.21
CA LYS A 57 9.97 6.26 4.78
C LYS A 57 11.01 5.15 4.58
N LYS A 58 12.17 5.26 5.23
CA LYS A 58 13.25 4.26 5.12
C LYS A 58 12.83 2.88 5.63
N GLU A 59 12.14 2.83 6.77
CA GLU A 59 11.63 1.58 7.33
C GLU A 59 10.58 0.94 6.41
N THR A 60 9.66 1.75 5.89
CA THR A 60 8.63 1.27 4.95
C THR A 60 9.27 0.73 3.66
N THR A 61 10.22 1.46 3.06
CA THR A 61 10.95 1.00 1.87
C THR A 61 11.67 -0.33 2.12
N LYS A 62 12.33 -0.48 3.29
CA LYS A 62 12.99 -1.74 3.66
C LYS A 62 11.98 -2.87 3.85
N SER A 63 10.85 -2.61 4.51
CA SER A 63 9.78 -3.60 4.70
C SER A 63 9.19 -4.05 3.36
N ILE A 64 8.96 -3.13 2.43
CA ILE A 64 8.48 -3.45 1.08
C ILE A 64 9.51 -4.34 0.37
N LYS A 65 10.80 -3.96 0.37
CA LYS A 65 11.85 -4.76 -0.27
C LYS A 65 11.92 -6.19 0.26
N VAL A 66 11.94 -6.37 1.59
CA VAL A 66 12.03 -7.72 2.20
C VAL A 66 10.81 -8.57 1.84
N ASN A 67 9.62 -7.98 1.91
CA ASN A 67 8.39 -8.71 1.64
C ASN A 67 8.25 -9.10 0.16
N LEU A 68 8.65 -8.22 -0.75
CA LEU A 68 8.55 -8.43 -2.19
C LEU A 68 9.81 -9.07 -2.81
N GLU A 69 10.85 -9.36 -2.02
CA GLU A 69 12.15 -9.85 -2.48
C GLU A 69 12.01 -11.05 -3.42
N ARG A 70 11.40 -12.14 -2.93
CA ARG A 70 11.19 -13.36 -3.71
C ARG A 70 10.40 -13.15 -4.98
N TRP A 71 9.44 -12.22 -4.96
CA TRP A 71 8.64 -11.90 -6.14
C TRP A 71 9.47 -11.11 -7.16
N MET A 72 10.23 -10.12 -6.71
CA MET A 72 11.09 -9.31 -7.56
C MET A 72 12.24 -10.12 -8.18
N GLU A 73 12.80 -11.09 -7.45
CA GLU A 73 13.88 -11.98 -7.92
C GLU A 73 13.45 -12.99 -8.98
N ASN A 74 12.16 -13.07 -9.31
CA ASN A 74 11.65 -14.01 -10.31
C ASN A 74 12.46 -13.91 -11.62
N PRO A 75 13.17 -14.99 -12.05
CA PRO A 75 13.97 -14.98 -13.27
C PRO A 75 13.15 -14.67 -14.54
N GLY A 76 11.85 -14.94 -14.52
CA GLY A 76 10.93 -14.58 -15.60
C GLY A 76 10.79 -13.06 -15.81
N PHE A 77 11.22 -12.25 -14.84
CA PHE A 77 11.17 -10.79 -14.92
C PHE A 77 12.37 -10.18 -15.64
N GLU A 78 13.46 -10.91 -15.84
CA GLU A 78 14.72 -10.38 -16.40
C GLU A 78 14.54 -9.64 -17.73
N LYS A 79 13.70 -10.19 -18.63
CA LYS A 79 13.41 -9.57 -19.93
C LYS A 79 12.66 -8.23 -19.81
N PHE A 80 11.93 -8.03 -18.71
CA PHE A 80 11.14 -6.82 -18.46
C PHE A 80 11.93 -5.78 -17.65
N ARG A 81 12.87 -6.20 -16.79
CA ARG A 81 13.67 -5.29 -15.94
C ARG A 81 14.48 -4.27 -16.73
N LYS A 82 14.77 -4.54 -18.01
CA LYS A 82 15.51 -3.66 -18.92
C LYS A 82 14.61 -2.83 -19.85
N ASN A 83 13.34 -3.17 -19.95
CA ASN A 83 12.40 -2.54 -20.90
C ASN A 83 11.53 -1.49 -20.19
N PRO A 84 10.99 -0.51 -20.93
CA PRO A 84 9.92 0.34 -20.43
C PRO A 84 8.71 -0.50 -20.00
N MET A 85 8.09 -0.14 -18.87
CA MET A 85 6.96 -0.86 -18.30
C MET A 85 5.84 0.06 -17.86
N ASP A 86 4.62 -0.48 -17.88
CA ASP A 86 3.46 0.10 -17.24
C ASP A 86 3.33 -0.48 -15.82
N LEU A 87 3.25 0.38 -14.81
CA LEU A 87 3.17 -0.02 -13.40
C LEU A 87 1.83 0.42 -12.79
N ALA A 88 1.17 -0.48 -12.07
CA ALA A 88 0.03 -0.15 -11.23
C ALA A 88 0.31 -0.44 -9.76
N ILE A 89 -0.01 0.55 -8.92
CA ILE A 89 0.13 0.47 -7.47
C ILE A 89 -1.25 0.69 -6.87
N VAL A 90 -1.78 -0.30 -6.16
CA VAL A 90 -3.01 -0.17 -5.37
C VAL A 90 -2.65 -0.22 -3.90
N VAL A 91 -3.12 0.78 -3.16
CA VAL A 91 -2.87 0.88 -1.72
C VAL A 91 -4.20 0.95 -1.01
N LYS A 92 -4.52 -0.13 -0.27
CA LYS A 92 -5.65 -0.17 0.66
C LYS A 92 -5.14 0.23 2.03
N MET A 93 -5.77 1.25 2.62
CA MET A 93 -5.37 1.76 3.93
C MET A 93 -6.56 2.16 4.78
N ASN A 94 -6.33 2.28 6.09
CA ASN A 94 -7.35 2.76 7.01
C ASN A 94 -7.82 4.18 6.67
N GLU A 95 -9.00 4.54 7.16
CA GLU A 95 -9.64 5.80 6.83
C GLU A 95 -8.79 7.03 7.19
N TYR A 96 -8.11 7.00 8.33
CA TYR A 96 -7.22 8.08 8.75
C TYR A 96 -6.13 8.33 7.70
N ARG A 97 -5.36 7.31 7.30
CA ARG A 97 -4.30 7.46 6.29
C ARG A 97 -4.86 7.73 4.91
N PHE A 98 -6.04 7.18 4.61
CA PHE A 98 -6.73 7.48 3.37
C PHE A 98 -7.01 8.99 3.23
N ARG A 99 -7.32 9.68 4.32
CA ARG A 99 -7.56 11.14 4.30
C ARG A 99 -6.29 11.98 4.44
N HIS A 100 -5.26 11.50 5.14
CA HIS A 100 -4.12 12.33 5.56
C HIS A 100 -2.77 12.04 4.87
N GLN A 101 -2.62 10.94 4.15
CA GLN A 101 -1.38 10.65 3.40
C GLN A 101 -1.50 11.09 1.95
N ASP A 102 -0.50 11.80 1.43
CA ASP A 102 -0.48 12.12 0.00
C ASP A 102 -0.17 10.89 -0.83
N VAL A 103 -0.88 10.76 -1.96
CA VAL A 103 -0.66 9.68 -2.94
C VAL A 103 0.77 9.70 -3.44
N ASP A 104 1.30 10.88 -3.80
CA ASP A 104 2.66 11.04 -4.33
C ASP A 104 3.73 10.58 -3.35
N ASN A 105 3.54 10.88 -2.06
CA ASN A 105 4.46 10.45 -1.01
C ASN A 105 4.47 8.92 -0.86
N VAL A 106 3.30 8.28 -0.97
CA VAL A 106 3.15 6.83 -0.95
C VAL A 106 3.82 6.20 -2.17
N VAL A 107 3.55 6.74 -3.35
CA VAL A 107 4.12 6.29 -4.63
C VAL A 107 5.64 6.33 -4.60
N LYS A 108 6.21 7.46 -4.17
CA LYS A 108 7.65 7.63 -4.07
C LYS A 108 8.31 6.53 -3.23
N ILE A 109 7.72 6.19 -2.09
CA ILE A 109 8.23 5.14 -1.20
C ILE A 109 8.19 3.76 -1.87
N VAL A 110 7.12 3.48 -2.61
CA VAL A 110 6.97 2.21 -3.33
C VAL A 110 7.95 2.12 -4.50
N LEU A 111 8.07 3.18 -5.30
CA LEU A 111 9.05 3.23 -6.41
C LEU A 111 10.48 3.08 -5.90
N ASP A 112 10.85 3.81 -4.85
CA ASP A 112 12.17 3.68 -4.21
C ASP A 112 12.45 2.26 -3.70
N ALA A 113 11.40 1.50 -3.31
CA ALA A 113 11.53 0.11 -2.88
C ALA A 113 11.70 -0.86 -4.06
N LEU A 114 10.98 -0.64 -5.15
CA LEU A 114 11.02 -1.48 -6.34
C LEU A 114 12.27 -1.23 -7.20
N LYS A 115 12.83 -0.03 -7.16
CA LYS A 115 14.03 0.34 -7.91
C LYS A 115 15.27 -0.38 -7.41
N LYS A 116 16.17 -0.69 -8.34
CA LYS A 116 17.54 -1.13 -8.05
C LYS A 116 18.25 -0.11 -7.18
N ASN A 117 18.85 -0.58 -6.10
CA ASN A 117 19.66 0.26 -5.24
C ASN A 117 21.15 0.06 -5.59
N ASN A 118 22.01 0.98 -5.19
CA ASN A 118 23.46 0.91 -5.46
C ASN A 118 24.16 -0.27 -4.72
N ARG A 119 23.42 -1.08 -3.97
CA ARG A 119 23.92 -2.31 -3.33
C ARG A 119 23.63 -3.47 -4.27
N SER A 120 24.68 -4.18 -4.68
CA SER A 120 24.66 -5.21 -5.74
C SER A 120 23.63 -6.33 -5.55
N ASP A 121 23.24 -6.61 -4.30
CA ASP A 121 22.51 -7.83 -3.95
C ASP A 121 21.05 -7.59 -3.55
N SER A 122 20.50 -6.37 -3.72
CA SER A 122 19.11 -6.13 -3.36
C SER A 122 18.18 -6.43 -4.53
N ALA A 123 17.20 -7.31 -4.33
CA ALA A 123 16.12 -7.56 -5.28
C ALA A 123 15.45 -6.27 -5.76
N PHE A 124 15.13 -6.22 -7.05
CA PHE A 124 14.52 -5.07 -7.71
C PHE A 124 13.63 -5.50 -8.87
N LEU A 125 12.66 -4.65 -9.20
CA LEU A 125 11.74 -4.85 -10.32
C LEU A 125 12.18 -4.09 -11.58
N PHE A 126 12.84 -2.95 -11.42
CA PHE A 126 13.38 -2.15 -12.51
C PHE A 126 14.68 -1.45 -12.06
N GLU A 127 15.54 -1.12 -13.02
CA GLU A 127 16.84 -0.50 -12.77
C GLU A 127 16.73 0.98 -12.41
N ASP A 128 15.85 1.71 -13.11
CA ASP A 128 15.68 3.15 -12.96
C ASP A 128 14.20 3.57 -13.04
N ASP A 129 13.83 4.63 -12.33
CA ASP A 129 12.46 5.18 -12.33
C ASP A 129 12.02 5.61 -13.75
N SER A 130 12.97 5.99 -14.61
CA SER A 130 12.74 6.34 -16.02
C SER A 130 12.17 5.19 -16.87
N GLN A 131 12.29 3.93 -16.41
CA GLN A 131 11.70 2.78 -17.10
C GLN A 131 10.20 2.66 -16.84
N VAL A 132 9.66 3.33 -15.83
CA VAL A 132 8.22 3.38 -15.58
C VAL A 132 7.59 4.38 -16.56
N ALA A 133 7.19 3.88 -17.72
CA ALA A 133 6.65 4.70 -18.81
C ALA A 133 5.26 5.26 -18.49
N ARG A 134 4.43 4.47 -17.79
CA ARG A 134 3.13 4.91 -17.28
C ARG A 134 2.90 4.35 -15.90
N LEU A 135 2.35 5.18 -15.02
CA LEU A 135 2.07 4.83 -13.65
C LEU A 135 0.57 5.05 -13.36
N LEU A 136 -0.10 4.00 -12.91
CA LEU A 136 -1.46 4.08 -12.40
C LEU A 136 -1.46 3.83 -10.89
N VAL A 137 -2.04 4.76 -10.14
CA VAL A 137 -2.04 4.68 -8.68
C VAL A 137 -3.47 4.71 -8.19
N TRP A 138 -3.85 3.69 -7.44
CA TRP A 138 -5.17 3.63 -6.85
C TRP A 138 -5.08 3.58 -5.33
N LYS A 139 -5.45 4.69 -4.70
CA LYS A 139 -5.60 4.77 -3.27
C LYS A 139 -7.03 4.44 -2.89
N MET A 140 -7.24 3.47 -2.01
CA MET A 140 -8.56 3.01 -1.60
C MET A 140 -8.66 2.85 -0.08
N LYS A 141 -9.87 2.96 0.45
CA LYS A 141 -10.15 2.58 1.83
C LYS A 141 -10.12 1.05 1.93
N ARG A 142 -9.43 0.53 2.95
CA ARG A 142 -9.48 -0.90 3.27
C ARG A 142 -10.84 -1.26 3.87
N GLU A 143 -11.17 -2.55 3.83
CA GLU A 143 -12.26 -3.10 4.63
C GLU A 143 -11.84 -3.12 6.10
N GLU A 144 -12.67 -2.55 6.98
CA GLU A 144 -12.37 -2.50 8.41
C GLU A 144 -12.57 -3.86 9.06
N ASP A 145 -11.60 -4.25 9.89
CA ASP A 145 -11.68 -5.40 10.77
C ASP A 145 -11.21 -4.97 12.16
N PHE A 146 -11.99 -5.32 13.19
CA PHE A 146 -11.71 -4.93 14.57
C PHE A 146 -10.47 -5.62 15.15
N TYR A 147 -10.13 -6.81 14.66
CA TYR A 147 -9.08 -7.66 15.22
C TYR A 147 -7.82 -7.70 14.35
N TYR A 148 -7.95 -7.31 13.07
CA TYR A 148 -6.88 -7.49 12.09
C TYR A 148 -6.51 -6.20 11.34
N ASN A 149 -5.22 -6.05 11.04
CA ASN A 149 -4.74 -5.02 10.14
C ASN A 149 -4.82 -5.52 8.69
N THR A 150 -5.71 -4.91 7.91
CA THR A 150 -6.02 -5.23 6.51
C THR A 150 -5.41 -4.23 5.53
N ASP A 151 -4.42 -3.43 5.96
CA ASP A 151 -3.68 -2.61 5.01
C ASP A 151 -2.98 -3.50 3.98
N GLN A 152 -3.04 -3.10 2.73
CA GLN A 152 -2.56 -3.91 1.64
C GLN A 152 -1.89 -3.04 0.58
N LEU A 153 -0.75 -3.53 0.09
CA LEU A 153 -0.07 -3.01 -1.09
C LEU A 153 -0.19 -4.08 -2.17
N ILE A 154 -0.77 -3.70 -3.31
CA ILE A 154 -0.85 -4.54 -4.49
C ILE A 154 -0.07 -3.84 -5.59
N ILE A 155 0.84 -4.58 -6.22
CA ILE A 155 1.70 -4.10 -7.28
C ILE A 155 1.46 -5.02 -8.47
N SER A 156 1.18 -4.44 -9.63
CA SER A 156 1.13 -5.20 -10.88
C SER A 156 1.82 -4.42 -11.98
N PHE A 157 2.46 -5.13 -12.90
CA PHE A 157 3.16 -4.51 -14.01
C PHE A 157 2.98 -5.32 -15.28
N ARG A 158 3.21 -4.66 -16.41
CA ARG A 158 3.28 -5.26 -17.74
C ARG A 158 4.32 -4.53 -18.57
N GLU A 159 4.73 -5.17 -19.67
CA GLU A 159 5.53 -4.49 -20.68
C GLU A 159 4.76 -3.29 -21.24
N HIS A 160 5.47 -2.18 -21.47
CA HIS A 160 4.85 -0.97 -21.99
C HIS A 160 4.34 -1.19 -23.41
N ASP A 161 3.06 -0.88 -23.64
CA ASP A 161 2.44 -0.85 -24.97
C ASP A 161 1.67 0.46 -25.14
N SER A 162 2.14 1.30 -26.06
CA SER A 162 1.56 2.62 -26.31
C SER A 162 0.12 2.55 -26.83
N ARG A 163 -0.26 1.43 -27.47
CA ARG A 163 -1.58 1.20 -28.08
C ARG A 163 -2.62 0.68 -27.10
N LYS A 164 -2.18 0.17 -25.94
CA LYS A 164 -3.08 -0.35 -24.90
C LYS A 164 -3.35 0.69 -23.83
N GLN A 165 -4.60 0.76 -23.38
CA GLN A 165 -4.96 1.53 -22.20
C GLN A 165 -4.55 0.77 -20.93
N MET A 166 -4.32 1.50 -19.84
CA MET A 166 -4.11 0.92 -18.51
C MET A 166 -5.47 0.69 -17.86
N GLU A 167 -5.94 -0.56 -17.93
CA GLU A 167 -7.21 -0.99 -17.33
C GLU A 167 -6.93 -1.84 -16.10
N MET A 168 -7.61 -1.55 -14.99
CA MET A 168 -7.57 -2.36 -13.78
C MET A 168 -8.73 -3.36 -13.79
N ILE A 169 -8.43 -4.63 -13.59
CA ILE A 169 -9.41 -5.70 -13.46
C ILE A 169 -9.42 -6.22 -12.02
N LYS A 170 -10.59 -6.63 -11.55
CA LYS A 170 -10.72 -7.39 -10.31
C LYS A 170 -10.37 -8.85 -10.58
N GLU A 171 -9.52 -9.40 -9.72
CA GLU A 171 -9.34 -10.84 -9.60
C GLU A 171 -10.06 -11.25 -8.31
N ASP A 172 -11.11 -12.06 -8.47
CA ASP A 172 -11.80 -12.65 -7.32
C ASP A 172 -10.86 -13.69 -6.70
N GLU A 173 -10.72 -13.65 -5.37
CA GLU A 173 -9.95 -14.64 -4.63
C GLU A 173 -10.59 -16.01 -4.88
N LYS A 174 -9.86 -16.92 -5.55
CA LYS A 174 -10.27 -18.31 -5.73
C LYS A 174 -10.11 -19.12 -4.46
#